data_AF-A0A074Y9T2-F1
#
_entry.id   AF-A0A074Y9T2-F1
#
_cell.length_a   1.000
_cell.length_b   1.000
_cell.length_c   1.000
_cell.angle_alpha   90.00
_cell.angle_beta   90.00
_cell.angle_gamma   90.00
#
_symmetry.space_group_name_H-M   'P 1'
#
loop_
_entity.id
_entity.type
_entity.pdbx_description
1 polymer ?
#
loop_
_entity_poly.entity_id
_entity_poly.type
_entity_poly.pdbx_seq_one_letter_code
_entity_poly.pdbx_strand_id
1 'polypeptide(L)'
;MTVFPPRPATPTLAQQINHLEACLSLQTAGVEQHAKRPFAALLVSPTNEILLTHLSISHIEHAESSLALLASKHYSSAYLWTCTLYTTWEPCAMCTGTIYWANIGSVVYAAEEKVLKEITGEGNEENFTMSLGCREVFKHGQKDVKVFGPVMGMREKVVKESDRFWKPIREGLGQKTLYIKLLETFVGTYCCASRKHGASIQRKRNSFSISVRDTTLAVAHNATRIPLSTAGLHNSVKVCAPRTSLGTDHSSRGNLICKQRMANNIWTRVGACRKSLLSSPVVSKLFFSSHPILTWSSDPVKKKLEVEKYKEYRRQRRQTDPEYATRLRQIDLKYRQQHQQMLRDRWVDFYHADNGFRAACRLDALVRKNQWVRECLPWKPYRPVLYKEKVKHTCSTCLITRLNGFKLWWKELESERYQCHRCYCKRSEHMPEGYEGIMDLKGLRMRKEELGH
;
A
#
# COMPACT_ATOMS: atom_id res chain seq x y z
N MET A 1 6.62 48.71 -15.01
CA MET A 1 7.49 47.69 -14.39
C MET A 1 6.96 46.31 -14.77
N THR A 2 7.76 45.46 -15.39
CA THR A 2 7.33 44.09 -15.74
C THR A 2 7.24 43.26 -14.45
N VAL A 3 6.06 42.73 -14.14
CA VAL A 3 5.79 41.91 -12.94
C VAL A 3 6.66 40.64 -12.90
N PHE A 4 7.16 40.22 -14.06
CA PHE A 4 8.01 39.04 -14.22
C PHE A 4 9.46 39.41 -14.56
N PRO A 5 10.46 38.69 -14.02
CA PRO A 5 11.85 38.89 -14.39
C PRO A 5 12.08 38.49 -15.87
N PRO A 6 13.13 39.02 -16.51
CA PRO A 6 13.51 38.59 -17.86
C PRO A 6 13.80 37.09 -17.85
N ARG A 7 13.32 36.40 -18.88
CA ARG A 7 13.52 34.97 -19.04
C ARG A 7 14.94 34.69 -19.59
N PRO A 8 15.58 33.57 -19.21
CA PRO A 8 16.79 33.12 -19.89
C PRO A 8 16.54 32.82 -21.37
N ALA A 9 17.62 32.58 -22.11
CA ALA A 9 17.56 32.17 -23.50
C ALA A 9 16.69 30.92 -23.67
N THR A 10 15.98 30.86 -24.81
CA THR A 10 15.20 29.68 -25.20
C THR A 10 16.10 28.44 -25.23
N PRO A 11 15.67 27.31 -24.62
CA PRO A 11 16.46 26.08 -24.67
C PRO A 11 16.71 25.63 -26.11
N THR A 12 17.96 25.29 -26.42
CA THR A 12 18.33 24.77 -27.75
C THR A 12 17.67 23.42 -27.99
N LEU A 13 17.51 23.01 -29.26
CA LEU A 13 16.95 21.69 -29.60
C LEU A 13 17.74 20.54 -28.94
N ALA A 14 19.07 20.65 -28.89
CA ALA A 14 19.92 19.67 -28.22
C ALA A 14 19.63 19.59 -26.71
N GLN A 15 19.47 20.72 -26.02
CA GLN A 15 19.06 20.74 -24.61
C GLN A 15 17.66 20.16 -24.42
N GLN A 16 16.73 20.46 -25.33
CA GLN A 16 15.39 19.90 -25.28
C GLN A 16 15.38 18.38 -25.40
N ILE A 17 16.14 17.84 -26.36
CA ILE A 17 16.29 16.40 -26.55
C ILE A 17 16.94 15.76 -25.31
N ASN A 18 18.06 16.29 -24.83
CA ASN A 18 18.77 15.71 -23.68
C ASN A 18 17.88 15.60 -22.42
N HIS A 19 17.10 16.64 -22.11
CA HIS A 19 16.21 16.62 -20.94
C HIS A 19 14.99 15.73 -21.17
N LEU A 20 14.45 15.66 -22.40
CA LEU A 20 13.38 14.72 -22.71
C LEU A 20 13.85 13.25 -22.71
N GLU A 21 15.11 12.97 -23.05
CA GLU A 21 15.73 11.64 -22.88
C GLU A 21 15.88 11.28 -21.41
N ALA A 22 16.21 12.25 -20.56
CA ALA A 22 16.20 12.07 -19.11
C ALA A 22 14.77 11.82 -18.58
N CYS A 23 13.75 12.53 -19.08
CA CYS A 23 12.34 12.26 -18.76
C CYS A 23 11.95 10.82 -19.15
N LEU A 24 12.31 10.40 -20.36
CA LEU A 24 11.99 9.05 -20.87
C LEU A 24 12.70 7.97 -20.06
N SER A 25 13.97 8.18 -19.71
CA SER A 25 14.72 7.25 -18.86
C SER A 25 14.10 7.12 -17.47
N LEU A 26 13.67 8.24 -16.87
CA LEU A 26 12.94 8.25 -15.60
C LEU A 26 11.60 7.53 -15.73
N GLN A 27 10.86 7.76 -16.81
CA GLN A 27 9.59 7.09 -17.11
C GLN A 27 9.77 5.57 -17.17
N THR A 28 10.73 5.07 -17.95
CA THR A 28 11.01 3.64 -18.08
C THR A 28 11.38 3.03 -16.72
N ALA A 29 12.27 3.67 -15.96
CA ALA A 29 12.61 3.21 -14.61
C ALA A 29 11.38 3.18 -13.68
N GLY A 30 10.50 4.19 -13.76
CA GLY A 30 9.26 4.24 -12.99
C GLY A 30 8.29 3.11 -13.32
N VAL A 31 8.16 2.77 -14.61
CA VAL A 31 7.33 1.64 -15.07
C VAL A 31 7.92 0.31 -14.59
N GLU A 32 9.21 0.08 -14.86
CA GLU A 32 9.88 -1.20 -14.61
C GLU A 32 10.07 -1.50 -13.11
N GLN A 33 10.51 -0.52 -12.34
CA GLN A 33 10.92 -0.72 -10.94
C GLN A 33 9.81 -0.46 -9.93
N HIS A 34 8.81 0.35 -10.32
CA HIS A 34 7.81 0.88 -9.39
C HIS A 34 6.37 0.69 -9.87
N ALA A 35 6.17 0.02 -11.01
CA ALA A 35 4.85 -0.19 -11.62
C ALA A 35 4.05 1.12 -11.74
N LYS A 36 4.74 2.23 -12.04
CA LYS A 36 4.09 3.52 -12.27
C LYS A 36 3.58 3.62 -13.70
N ARG A 37 2.60 4.49 -13.91
CA ARG A 37 2.13 4.87 -15.24
C ARG A 37 3.27 5.58 -16.00
N PRO A 38 3.32 5.46 -17.34
CA PRO A 38 4.40 5.99 -18.16
C PRO A 38 4.29 7.52 -18.32
N PHE A 39 4.49 8.24 -17.22
CA PHE A 39 4.51 9.71 -17.17
C PHE A 39 5.61 10.18 -16.22
N ALA A 40 6.47 11.07 -16.71
CA ALA A 40 7.58 11.62 -15.96
C ALA A 40 7.79 13.09 -16.31
N ALA A 41 8.23 13.88 -15.32
CA ALA A 41 8.53 15.29 -15.49
C ALA A 41 9.81 15.70 -14.74
N LEU A 42 10.50 16.70 -15.27
CA LEU A 42 11.71 17.32 -14.72
C LEU A 42 11.54 18.83 -14.65
N LEU A 43 12.08 19.46 -13.61
CA LEU A 43 12.23 20.91 -13.53
C LEU A 43 13.71 21.25 -13.77
N VAL A 44 13.97 22.13 -14.73
CA VAL A 44 15.32 22.53 -15.13
C VAL A 44 15.55 24.01 -14.83
N SER A 45 16.71 24.32 -14.26
CA SER A 45 17.16 25.67 -13.92
C SER A 45 17.53 26.49 -15.16
N PRO A 46 17.70 27.82 -15.03
CA PRO A 46 18.30 28.66 -16.07
C PRO A 46 19.72 28.24 -16.48
N THR A 47 20.43 27.59 -15.57
CA THR A 47 21.80 27.05 -15.77
C THR A 47 21.80 25.68 -16.45
N ASN A 48 20.65 25.21 -16.93
CA ASN A 48 20.48 23.92 -17.61
C ASN A 48 20.70 22.69 -16.69
N GLU A 49 20.49 22.85 -15.39
CA GLU A 49 20.62 21.79 -14.37
C GLU A 49 19.25 21.25 -13.97
N ILE A 50 19.15 19.94 -13.76
CA ILE A 50 17.91 19.31 -13.25
C ILE A 50 17.79 19.60 -11.75
N LEU A 51 16.74 20.32 -11.37
CA LEU A 51 16.46 20.71 -9.99
C LEU A 51 15.61 19.67 -9.26
N LEU A 52 14.54 19.22 -9.92
CA LEU A 52 13.54 18.31 -9.35
C LEU A 52 13.07 17.33 -10.43
N THR A 53 12.68 16.14 -10.00
CA THR A 53 12.14 15.09 -10.87
C THR A 53 10.90 14.47 -10.22
N HIS A 54 9.95 13.98 -11.03
CA HIS A 54 8.77 13.33 -10.49
C HIS A 54 8.15 12.33 -11.47
N LEU A 55 7.51 11.29 -10.92
CA LEU A 55 6.73 10.28 -11.63
C LEU A 55 5.24 10.45 -11.34
N SER A 56 4.35 9.89 -12.17
CA SER A 56 2.93 9.85 -11.81
C SER A 56 2.68 8.94 -10.59
N ILE A 57 1.92 9.43 -9.60
CA ILE A 57 1.58 8.71 -8.38
C ILE A 57 0.14 8.17 -8.43
N SER A 58 -0.81 9.00 -8.85
CA SER A 58 -2.25 8.69 -8.85
C SER A 58 -2.97 9.42 -9.99
N HIS A 59 -4.30 9.30 -10.10
CA HIS A 59 -5.10 9.99 -11.14
C HIS A 59 -5.18 11.51 -10.99
N ILE A 60 -4.78 12.05 -9.83
CA ILE A 60 -4.74 13.49 -9.58
C ILE A 60 -3.33 13.98 -9.23
N GLU A 61 -2.44 13.07 -8.83
CA GLU A 61 -1.03 13.36 -8.58
C GLU A 61 -0.20 12.95 -9.81
N HIS A 62 -0.43 13.67 -10.90
CA HIS A 62 0.36 13.53 -12.12
C HIS A 62 1.79 14.02 -11.89
N ALA A 63 2.72 13.58 -12.75
CA ALA A 63 4.13 13.94 -12.65
C ALA A 63 4.32 15.46 -12.66
N GLU A 64 3.66 16.17 -13.57
CA GLU A 64 3.80 17.61 -13.73
C GLU A 64 3.14 18.39 -12.59
N SER A 65 1.94 17.99 -12.17
CA SER A 65 1.21 18.66 -11.08
C SER A 65 1.96 18.51 -9.75
N SER A 66 2.48 17.31 -9.47
CA SER A 66 3.24 17.04 -8.24
C SER A 66 4.58 17.77 -8.26
N LEU A 67 5.27 17.77 -9.42
CA LEU A 67 6.51 18.51 -9.61
C LEU A 67 6.32 20.03 -9.45
N ALA A 68 5.28 20.61 -10.07
CA ALA A 68 4.98 22.02 -9.98
C ALA A 68 4.60 22.44 -8.56
N LEU A 69 3.81 21.62 -7.85
CA LEU A 69 3.50 21.83 -6.44
C LEU A 69 4.78 21.79 -5.59
N LEU A 70 5.65 20.79 -5.79
CA LEU A 70 6.92 20.69 -5.08
C LEU A 70 7.80 21.91 -5.36
N ALA A 71 7.94 22.29 -6.63
CA ALA A 71 8.70 23.45 -7.07
C ALA A 71 8.23 24.74 -6.39
N SER A 72 6.91 24.98 -6.32
CA SER A 72 6.33 26.16 -5.66
C SER A 72 6.61 26.25 -4.16
N LYS A 73 6.92 25.12 -3.51
CA LYS A 73 7.30 25.07 -2.08
C LYS A 73 8.77 25.33 -1.86
N HIS A 74 9.63 25.01 -2.83
CA HIS A 74 11.09 25.10 -2.72
C HIS A 74 11.65 26.40 -3.29
N TYR A 75 11.00 26.99 -4.29
CA TYR A 75 11.54 28.12 -5.03
C TYR A 75 10.56 29.29 -5.08
N SER A 76 11.10 30.51 -5.22
CA SER A 76 10.28 31.71 -5.39
C SER A 76 9.59 31.73 -6.77
N SER A 77 8.44 32.39 -6.86
CA SER A 77 7.73 32.57 -8.12
C SER A 77 8.59 33.26 -9.19
N ALA A 78 9.42 34.23 -8.79
CA ALA A 78 10.35 34.91 -9.69
C ALA A 78 11.42 33.95 -10.25
N TYR A 79 11.95 33.04 -9.44
CA TYR A 79 12.90 32.04 -9.92
C TYR A 79 12.23 31.01 -10.83
N LEU A 80 11.05 30.51 -10.45
CA LEU A 80 10.31 29.54 -11.28
C LEU A 80 9.95 30.10 -12.66
N TRP A 81 9.74 31.42 -12.76
CA TRP A 81 9.52 32.07 -14.05
C TRP A 81 10.70 31.92 -15.02
N THR A 82 11.90 31.71 -14.49
CA THR A 82 13.12 31.48 -15.26
C THR A 82 13.38 29.98 -15.54
N CYS A 83 12.64 29.08 -14.89
CA CYS A 83 12.78 27.63 -15.04
C CYS A 83 11.96 27.07 -16.22
N THR A 84 12.37 25.87 -16.66
CA THR A 84 11.67 25.11 -17.69
C THR A 84 11.24 23.75 -17.16
N LEU A 85 9.97 23.40 -17.33
CA LEU A 85 9.46 22.06 -17.04
C LEU A 85 9.51 21.20 -18.30
N TYR A 86 10.16 20.05 -18.21
CA TYR A 86 10.20 19.03 -19.25
C TYR A 86 9.28 17.87 -18.87
N THR A 87 8.50 17.36 -19.81
CA THR A 87 7.59 16.21 -19.57
C THR A 87 7.50 15.31 -20.79
N THR A 88 7.25 14.01 -20.58
CA THR A 88 7.10 13.05 -21.68
C THR A 88 5.85 13.31 -22.51
N TRP A 89 4.75 13.73 -21.88
CA TRP A 89 3.47 13.99 -22.53
C TRP A 89 3.05 15.44 -22.37
N GLU A 90 2.29 15.96 -23.34
CA GLU A 90 1.67 17.28 -23.21
C GLU A 90 0.86 17.35 -21.91
N PRO A 91 1.09 18.36 -21.04
CA PRO A 91 0.39 18.45 -19.77
C PRO A 91 -1.12 18.58 -19.98
N CYS A 92 -1.91 17.71 -19.34
CA CYS A 92 -3.36 17.83 -19.33
C CYS A 92 -3.84 19.12 -18.63
N ALA A 93 -5.09 19.50 -18.80
CA ALA A 93 -5.62 20.78 -18.28
C ALA A 93 -5.35 21.03 -16.78
N MET A 94 -5.44 19.98 -15.95
CA MET A 94 -5.10 20.06 -14.52
C MET A 94 -3.62 20.40 -14.31
N CYS A 95 -2.73 19.69 -15.00
CA CYS A 95 -1.30 19.94 -14.95
C CYS A 95 -0.96 21.34 -15.50
N THR A 96 -1.55 21.72 -16.63
CA THR A 96 -1.35 23.05 -17.23
C THR A 96 -1.73 24.17 -16.27
N GLY A 97 -2.89 24.07 -15.61
CA GLY A 97 -3.32 25.03 -14.58
C GLY A 97 -2.37 25.06 -13.38
N THR A 98 -1.89 23.90 -12.93
CA THR A 98 -0.93 23.82 -11.82
C THR A 98 0.40 24.49 -12.16
N ILE A 99 0.93 24.26 -13.37
CA ILE A 99 2.14 24.91 -13.88
C ILE A 99 1.96 26.43 -13.96
N TYR A 100 0.81 26.89 -14.49
CA TYR A 100 0.47 28.31 -14.58
C TYR A 100 0.51 28.99 -13.20
N TRP A 101 -0.12 28.38 -12.18
CA TRP A 101 -0.17 28.93 -10.83
C TRP A 101 1.14 28.79 -10.06
N ALA A 102 1.92 27.75 -10.32
CA ALA A 102 3.29 27.60 -9.79
C ALA A 102 4.28 28.62 -10.36
N ASN A 103 3.87 29.40 -11.37
CA ASN A 103 4.67 30.43 -12.01
C ASN A 103 5.90 29.90 -12.75
N ILE A 104 5.82 28.67 -13.28
CA ILE A 104 6.88 28.09 -14.11
C ILE A 104 6.83 28.74 -15.49
N GLY A 105 7.96 29.27 -15.94
CA GLY A 105 8.02 30.08 -17.15
C GLY A 105 7.77 29.27 -18.41
N SER A 106 8.51 28.18 -18.60
CA SER A 106 8.52 27.40 -19.85
C SER A 106 8.06 25.96 -19.64
N VAL A 107 7.42 25.38 -20.65
CA VAL A 107 7.10 23.96 -20.73
C VAL A 107 7.64 23.39 -22.03
N VAL A 108 8.26 22.21 -21.96
CA VAL A 108 8.72 21.44 -23.11
C VAL A 108 8.13 20.03 -22.99
N TYR A 109 7.43 19.55 -24.02
CA TYR A 109 6.86 18.20 -24.05
C TYR A 109 7.27 17.42 -25.30
N ALA A 110 7.37 16.09 -25.17
CA ALA A 110 7.76 15.23 -26.29
C ALA A 110 6.60 14.86 -27.21
N ALA A 111 5.47 14.36 -26.67
CA ALA A 111 4.32 13.89 -27.46
C ALA A 111 3.00 14.54 -27.02
N GLU A 112 2.08 14.72 -27.96
CA GLU A 112 0.80 15.43 -27.77
C GLU A 112 -0.24 14.60 -27.03
N GLU A 113 -1.14 15.25 -26.29
CA GLU A 113 -2.22 14.57 -25.54
C GLU A 113 -3.21 13.86 -26.49
N LYS A 114 -3.38 14.38 -27.72
CA LYS A 114 -4.20 13.72 -28.74
C LYS A 114 -3.67 12.33 -29.09
N VAL A 115 -2.35 12.18 -29.22
CA VAL A 115 -1.71 10.88 -29.48
C VAL A 115 -1.80 9.98 -28.25
N LEU A 116 -1.73 10.55 -27.04
CA LEU A 116 -1.96 9.80 -25.81
C LEU A 116 -3.35 9.16 -25.80
N LYS A 117 -4.39 9.93 -26.16
CA LYS A 117 -5.78 9.45 -26.24
C LYS A 117 -5.92 8.27 -27.19
N GLU A 118 -5.25 8.33 -28.35
CA GLU A 118 -5.23 7.25 -29.34
C GLU A 118 -4.60 5.96 -28.76
N ILE A 119 -3.45 6.06 -28.09
CA ILE A 119 -2.77 4.88 -27.53
C ILE A 119 -3.45 4.35 -26.25
N THR A 120 -4.13 5.19 -25.45
CA THR A 120 -4.89 4.70 -24.30
C THR A 120 -6.14 3.95 -24.72
N GLY A 121 -6.74 4.31 -25.86
CA GLY A 121 -7.98 3.72 -26.36
C GLY A 121 -9.25 4.27 -25.69
N GLU A 122 -10.41 4.03 -26.31
CA GLU A 122 -11.70 4.42 -25.77
C GLU A 122 -12.15 3.52 -24.61
N GLY A 123 -12.87 4.09 -23.64
CA GLY A 123 -13.41 3.32 -22.50
C GLY A 123 -12.35 2.77 -21.54
N ASN A 124 -11.12 3.30 -21.58
CA ASN A 124 -10.04 2.84 -20.71
C ASN A 124 -10.29 3.28 -19.25
N GLU A 125 -10.73 2.34 -18.40
CA GLU A 125 -10.99 2.57 -16.97
C GLU A 125 -9.76 3.06 -16.19
N GLU A 126 -8.54 2.76 -16.68
CA GLU A 126 -7.29 3.20 -16.07
C GLU A 126 -6.91 4.64 -16.46
N ASN A 127 -7.33 5.11 -17.64
CA ASN A 127 -7.04 6.48 -18.09
C ASN A 127 -8.10 7.03 -19.03
N PHE A 128 -9.06 7.78 -18.48
CA PHE A 128 -10.03 8.57 -19.23
C PHE A 128 -9.37 9.85 -19.77
N THR A 129 -8.53 9.69 -20.79
CA THR A 129 -7.75 10.78 -21.37
C THR A 129 -8.67 11.87 -21.94
N MET A 130 -8.70 13.02 -21.28
CA MET A 130 -9.25 14.26 -21.84
C MET A 130 -8.30 14.76 -22.92
N SER A 131 -8.81 15.29 -24.03
CA SER A 131 -7.97 15.86 -25.10
C SER A 131 -8.18 17.36 -25.16
N LEU A 132 -7.43 18.10 -24.34
CA LEU A 132 -7.43 19.55 -24.28
C LEU A 132 -5.98 20.05 -24.15
N GLY A 133 -5.41 20.43 -25.29
CA GLY A 133 -4.00 20.83 -25.37
C GLY A 133 -3.64 21.98 -24.45
N CYS A 134 -2.41 21.94 -23.90
CA CYS A 134 -1.94 22.88 -22.89
C CYS A 134 -1.91 24.33 -23.39
N ARG A 135 -1.68 24.53 -24.70
CA ARG A 135 -1.70 25.86 -25.35
C ARG A 135 -3.07 26.51 -25.27
N GLU A 136 -4.15 25.74 -25.39
CA GLU A 136 -5.51 26.27 -25.28
C GLU A 136 -5.78 26.74 -23.85
N VAL A 137 -5.37 25.98 -22.84
CA VAL A 137 -5.53 26.38 -21.43
C VAL A 137 -4.72 27.64 -21.11
N PHE A 138 -3.46 27.72 -21.54
CA PHE A 138 -2.63 28.90 -21.31
C PHE A 138 -3.15 30.17 -22.02
N LYS A 139 -3.83 30.03 -23.17
CA LYS A 139 -4.42 31.16 -23.91
C LYS A 139 -5.46 31.92 -23.09
N HIS A 140 -6.11 31.27 -22.13
CA HIS A 140 -7.09 31.90 -21.23
C HIS A 140 -6.45 32.55 -19.98
N GLY A 141 -5.11 32.55 -19.88
CA GLY A 141 -4.37 33.14 -18.76
C GLY A 141 -3.74 34.50 -19.08
N GLN A 142 -3.36 35.24 -18.03
CA GLN A 142 -2.65 36.53 -18.14
C GLN A 142 -1.10 36.40 -18.18
N LYS A 143 -0.56 35.18 -18.18
CA LYS A 143 0.90 34.94 -18.15
C LYS A 143 1.36 34.41 -19.50
N ASP A 144 2.45 34.96 -20.01
CA ASP A 144 3.12 34.49 -21.23
C ASP A 144 3.99 33.26 -20.94
N VAL A 145 3.35 32.12 -20.67
CA VAL A 145 4.05 30.84 -20.50
C VAL A 145 4.49 30.33 -21.88
N LYS A 146 5.78 30.05 -22.04
CA LYS A 146 6.32 29.55 -23.32
C LYS A 146 6.18 28.05 -23.38
N VAL A 147 5.62 27.56 -24.49
CA VAL A 147 5.40 26.14 -24.71
C VAL A 147 6.17 25.69 -25.95
N PHE A 148 6.99 24.67 -25.78
CA PHE A 148 7.75 23.99 -26.82
C PHE A 148 7.29 22.54 -26.91
N GLY A 149 7.19 22.02 -28.12
CA GLY A 149 6.68 20.67 -28.35
C GLY A 149 5.56 20.66 -29.40
N PRO A 150 5.29 19.48 -29.98
CA PRO A 150 6.02 18.23 -29.78
C PRO A 150 7.46 18.31 -30.33
N VAL A 151 8.43 17.74 -29.59
CA VAL A 151 9.84 17.77 -30.00
C VAL A 151 10.12 16.61 -30.95
N MET A 152 10.49 16.93 -32.19
CA MET A 152 10.80 15.96 -33.24
C MET A 152 11.90 14.98 -32.80
N GLY A 153 11.71 13.68 -33.04
CA GLY A 153 12.63 12.61 -32.64
C GLY A 153 12.45 12.10 -31.21
N MET A 154 11.83 12.88 -30.32
CA MET A 154 11.42 12.42 -28.98
C MET A 154 9.98 11.91 -28.98
N ARG A 155 9.11 12.51 -29.80
CA ARG A 155 7.71 12.09 -29.97
C ARG A 155 7.59 10.59 -30.22
N GLU A 156 8.29 10.07 -31.23
CA GLU A 156 8.21 8.66 -31.63
C GLU A 156 8.75 7.73 -30.54
N LYS A 157 9.83 8.13 -29.86
CA LYS A 157 10.42 7.36 -28.75
C LYS A 157 9.44 7.23 -27.59
N VAL A 158 8.83 8.33 -27.15
CA VAL A 158 7.88 8.35 -26.02
C VAL A 158 6.61 7.58 -26.35
N VAL A 159 6.06 7.75 -27.55
CA VAL A 159 4.86 7.02 -28.00
C VAL A 159 5.13 5.52 -28.01
N LYS A 160 6.24 5.09 -28.62
CA LYS A 160 6.62 3.66 -28.69
C LYS A 160 6.79 3.06 -27.30
N GLU A 161 7.48 3.75 -26.39
CA GLU A 161 7.73 3.25 -25.04
C GLU A 161 6.45 3.19 -24.21
N SER A 162 5.58 4.20 -24.33
CA SER A 162 4.32 4.24 -23.60
C SER A 162 3.31 3.23 -24.14
N ASP A 163 3.27 2.97 -25.46
CA ASP A 163 2.37 1.95 -26.03
C ASP A 163 2.73 0.53 -25.56
N ARG A 164 4.00 0.25 -25.21
CA ARG A 164 4.36 -1.02 -24.54
C ARG A 164 3.59 -1.24 -23.24
N PHE A 165 3.31 -0.16 -22.50
CA PHE A 165 2.50 -0.20 -21.29
C PHE A 165 0.99 -0.24 -21.60
N TRP A 166 0.52 0.57 -22.54
CA TRP A 166 -0.92 0.72 -22.81
C TRP A 166 -1.51 -0.39 -23.67
N LYS A 167 -0.75 -0.99 -24.58
CA LYS A 167 -1.25 -2.02 -25.51
C LYS A 167 -1.92 -3.21 -24.80
N PRO A 168 -1.32 -3.82 -23.75
CA PRO A 168 -1.97 -4.92 -23.05
C PRO A 168 -3.22 -4.50 -22.27
N ILE A 169 -3.28 -3.24 -21.81
CA ILE A 169 -4.45 -2.67 -21.13
C ILE A 169 -5.61 -2.51 -22.13
N ARG A 170 -5.31 -1.93 -23.30
CA ARG A 170 -6.26 -1.72 -24.39
C ARG A 170 -6.79 -3.03 -24.99
N GLU A 171 -5.96 -4.08 -25.03
CA GLU A 171 -6.33 -5.42 -25.49
C GLU A 171 -7.08 -6.27 -24.43
N GLY A 172 -7.42 -5.69 -23.27
CA GLY A 172 -8.22 -6.37 -22.24
C GLY A 172 -7.47 -7.44 -21.44
N LEU A 173 -6.14 -7.51 -21.54
CA LEU A 173 -5.33 -8.48 -20.79
C LEU A 173 -5.19 -8.11 -19.30
N GLY A 174 -5.64 -6.91 -18.90
CA GLY A 174 -5.63 -6.43 -17.52
C GLY A 174 -4.22 -6.17 -16.95
N GLN A 175 -4.14 -5.31 -15.93
CA GLN A 175 -2.86 -4.90 -15.31
C GLN A 175 -2.08 -6.09 -14.70
N LYS A 176 -2.78 -7.15 -14.27
CA LYS A 176 -2.17 -8.37 -13.68
C LYS A 176 -1.30 -9.15 -14.66
N THR A 177 -1.63 -9.14 -15.95
CA THR A 177 -0.86 -9.85 -17.00
C THR A 177 0.39 -9.07 -17.40
N LEU A 178 0.37 -7.73 -17.25
CA LEU A 178 1.54 -6.87 -17.47
C LEU A 178 2.68 -7.20 -16.49
N TYR A 179 2.33 -7.44 -15.22
CA TYR A 179 3.30 -7.78 -14.17
C TYR A 179 3.97 -9.14 -14.42
N ILE A 180 3.21 -10.12 -14.92
CA ILE A 180 3.72 -11.46 -15.26
C ILE A 180 4.62 -11.40 -16.50
N LYS A 181 4.22 -10.71 -17.57
CA LYS A 181 5.04 -10.55 -18.79
C LYS A 181 6.32 -9.74 -18.56
N LEU A 182 6.29 -8.68 -17.75
CA LEU A 182 7.48 -7.91 -17.39
C LEU A 182 8.48 -8.75 -16.57
N LEU A 183 7.99 -9.56 -15.62
CA LEU A 183 8.81 -10.50 -14.87
C LEU A 183 9.42 -11.62 -15.75
N GLU A 184 8.66 -12.15 -16.70
CA GLU A 184 9.16 -13.16 -17.66
C GLU A 184 10.29 -12.60 -18.55
N THR A 185 10.19 -11.34 -18.95
CA THR A 185 11.24 -10.64 -19.71
C THR A 185 12.51 -10.45 -18.87
N PHE A 186 12.37 -10.22 -17.56
CA PHE A 186 13.46 -10.08 -16.59
C PHE A 186 14.18 -11.41 -16.30
N VAL A 187 13.43 -12.52 -16.17
CA VAL A 187 14.02 -13.86 -15.98
C VAL A 187 14.78 -14.32 -17.24
N GLY A 188 14.31 -13.93 -18.44
CA GLY A 188 15.01 -14.19 -19.70
C GLY A 188 16.38 -13.51 -19.83
N THR A 189 16.57 -12.34 -19.21
CA THR A 189 17.84 -11.60 -19.26
C THR A 189 18.87 -12.13 -18.26
N TYR A 190 18.46 -12.58 -17.07
CA TYR A 190 19.36 -13.24 -16.12
C TYR A 190 19.83 -14.63 -16.60
N CYS A 191 19.03 -15.33 -17.40
CA CYS A 191 19.41 -16.64 -17.94
C CYS A 191 20.45 -16.56 -19.08
N CYS A 192 20.63 -15.40 -19.71
CA CYS A 192 21.65 -15.17 -20.74
C CYS A 192 23.02 -14.71 -20.18
N ALA A 193 23.06 -14.16 -18.96
CA ALA A 193 24.31 -13.67 -18.36
C ALA A 193 25.17 -14.78 -17.72
N SER A 194 24.60 -15.96 -17.41
CA SER A 194 25.34 -17.10 -16.84
C SER A 194 25.94 -18.06 -17.88
N ARG A 195 25.89 -17.74 -19.18
CA ARG A 195 26.35 -18.63 -20.27
C ARG A 195 27.77 -18.33 -20.81
N LYS A 196 28.62 -17.61 -20.05
CA LYS A 196 29.99 -17.26 -20.48
C LYS A 196 31.15 -17.96 -19.76
N HIS A 197 30.91 -18.94 -18.89
CA HIS A 197 31.98 -19.84 -18.41
C HIS A 197 31.57 -21.30 -18.58
N GLY A 198 32.45 -22.06 -19.23
CA GLY A 198 32.10 -23.23 -20.01
C GLY A 198 31.99 -24.55 -19.25
N ALA A 199 31.29 -25.48 -19.89
CA ALA A 199 31.65 -26.88 -20.01
C ALA A 199 30.80 -27.48 -21.14
N SER A 200 31.45 -28.10 -22.11
CA SER A 200 30.80 -28.80 -23.23
C SER A 200 29.99 -29.98 -22.72
N ILE A 201 28.74 -30.13 -23.15
CA ILE A 201 28.08 -31.43 -23.34
C ILE A 201 27.04 -31.28 -24.47
N GLN A 202 27.02 -32.29 -25.34
CA GLN A 202 26.37 -32.33 -26.64
C GLN A 202 24.85 -32.13 -26.60
N ARG A 203 24.37 -31.45 -27.66
CA ARG A 203 22.96 -31.38 -28.04
C ARG A 203 22.41 -32.77 -28.38
N LYS A 204 21.31 -33.17 -27.75
CA LYS A 204 20.28 -33.97 -28.42
C LYS A 204 18.98 -33.17 -28.43
N ARG A 205 18.58 -32.78 -29.65
CA ARG A 205 17.22 -32.30 -29.96
C ARG A 205 16.27 -33.47 -29.71
N ASN A 206 15.22 -33.24 -28.92
CA ASN A 206 13.93 -33.90 -29.13
C ASN A 206 12.83 -32.88 -28.84
N SER A 207 12.08 -32.61 -29.89
CA SER A 207 10.83 -31.86 -29.94
C SER A 207 9.75 -32.58 -29.14
N PHE A 208 9.13 -31.91 -28.16
CA PHE A 208 7.80 -32.32 -27.68
C PHE A 208 7.00 -31.08 -27.25
N SER A 209 5.90 -30.87 -27.95
CA SER A 209 4.76 -30.03 -27.56
C SER A 209 4.08 -30.66 -26.35
N ILE A 210 3.64 -29.84 -25.38
CA ILE A 210 2.78 -30.32 -24.29
C ILE A 210 1.55 -29.42 -24.19
N SER A 211 0.43 -30.05 -24.54
CA SER A 211 -0.95 -29.68 -24.26
C SER A 211 -1.27 -29.92 -22.78
N VAL A 212 -2.14 -29.08 -22.24
CA VAL A 212 -2.78 -29.19 -20.93
C VAL A 212 -3.57 -30.50 -20.80
N ARG A 213 -3.42 -31.23 -19.68
CA ARG A 213 -4.50 -31.92 -18.94
C ARG A 213 -4.02 -32.58 -17.65
N ASP A 214 -4.96 -32.64 -16.72
CA ASP A 214 -4.91 -33.11 -15.33
C ASP A 214 -4.31 -34.51 -15.13
N THR A 215 -3.58 -34.72 -14.03
CA THR A 215 -3.97 -35.57 -12.88
C THR A 215 -2.79 -35.87 -11.93
N THR A 216 -3.20 -36.15 -10.70
CA THR A 216 -2.53 -36.55 -9.45
C THR A 216 -1.42 -37.61 -9.49
N LEU A 217 -0.62 -37.56 -8.40
CA LEU A 217 -0.03 -38.66 -7.60
C LEU A 217 1.50 -38.94 -7.66
N ALA A 218 2.02 -38.97 -6.43
CA ALA A 218 3.00 -39.91 -5.87
C ALA A 218 4.52 -39.62 -5.94
N VAL A 219 5.05 -39.62 -4.72
CA VAL A 219 6.42 -39.54 -4.20
C VAL A 219 7.33 -40.66 -4.72
N ALA A 220 8.62 -40.37 -4.92
CA ALA A 220 9.69 -41.32 -4.62
C ALA A 220 11.01 -40.60 -4.29
N HIS A 221 11.48 -40.81 -3.06
CA HIS A 221 12.82 -40.49 -2.58
C HIS A 221 13.87 -41.33 -3.32
N ASN A 222 15.08 -40.78 -3.53
CA ASN A 222 16.27 -41.60 -3.40
C ASN A 222 17.47 -40.77 -2.92
N ALA A 223 18.03 -41.24 -1.80
CA ALA A 223 19.21 -40.73 -1.16
C ALA A 223 20.41 -41.59 -1.59
N THR A 224 21.57 -40.96 -1.81
CA THR A 224 22.86 -41.64 -1.84
C THR A 224 23.85 -40.87 -0.96
N ARG A 225 24.37 -41.59 0.04
CA ARG A 225 25.44 -41.20 0.97
C ARG A 225 26.81 -41.63 0.41
N ILE A 226 27.86 -41.18 1.12
CA ILE A 226 29.20 -41.80 1.40
C ILE A 226 30.37 -40.88 0.93
N PRO A 227 31.49 -40.69 1.68
CA PRO A 227 31.68 -40.45 3.12
C PRO A 227 32.74 -39.34 3.40
N LEU A 228 33.03 -39.12 4.69
CA LEU A 228 34.06 -38.22 5.26
C LEU A 228 35.45 -38.89 5.38
N SER A 229 36.53 -38.10 5.34
CA SER A 229 37.69 -38.30 6.22
C SER A 229 38.35 -36.96 6.63
N THR A 230 38.80 -36.96 7.88
CA THR A 230 39.43 -35.92 8.75
C THR A 230 40.91 -35.69 8.39
N ALA A 231 41.68 -34.65 8.76
CA ALA A 231 41.80 -33.74 9.91
C ALA A 231 42.65 -32.52 9.44
N GLY A 232 42.85 -31.38 10.11
CA GLY A 232 42.50 -30.81 11.41
C GLY A 232 43.33 -29.51 11.57
N LEU A 233 42.81 -28.50 12.28
CA LEU A 233 43.57 -27.57 13.14
C LEU A 233 42.62 -26.52 13.76
N HIS A 234 42.69 -26.46 15.09
CA HIS A 234 41.89 -25.66 15.99
C HIS A 234 42.31 -24.17 16.00
N ASN A 235 41.34 -23.26 15.94
CA ASN A 235 41.03 -22.27 16.99
C ASN A 235 40.09 -21.20 16.45
N SER A 236 38.81 -21.22 16.84
CA SER A 236 37.91 -20.07 16.71
C SER A 236 36.77 -20.15 17.71
N VAL A 237 36.53 -19.00 18.34
CA VAL A 237 35.62 -18.70 19.42
C VAL A 237 34.15 -19.03 19.09
N LYS A 238 33.45 -19.57 20.10
CA LYS A 238 32.05 -20.03 20.11
C LYS A 238 31.05 -18.98 19.58
N VAL A 239 30.28 -19.36 18.56
CA VAL A 239 28.94 -18.81 18.29
C VAL A 239 27.97 -19.98 18.16
N CYS A 240 26.99 -20.04 19.05
CA CYS A 240 25.92 -21.04 19.05
C CYS A 240 24.98 -20.84 17.85
N ALA A 241 24.80 -21.91 17.06
CA ALA A 241 23.77 -22.03 16.04
C ALA A 241 22.38 -22.28 16.65
N PRO A 242 21.28 -21.83 16.03
CA PRO A 242 19.95 -22.32 16.35
C PRO A 242 19.62 -23.60 15.54
N ARG A 243 19.07 -24.59 16.25
CA ARG A 243 18.45 -25.80 15.70
C ARG A 243 17.30 -25.45 14.76
N THR A 244 17.25 -26.18 13.65
CA THR A 244 16.08 -26.38 12.80
C THR A 244 15.05 -27.25 13.53
N SER A 245 13.79 -26.82 13.47
CA SER A 245 12.64 -27.72 13.53
C SER A 245 11.57 -27.17 12.60
N LEU A 246 11.23 -27.99 11.61
CA LEU A 246 10.18 -27.78 10.63
C LEU A 246 8.81 -27.77 11.32
N GLY A 247 8.01 -26.76 11.03
CA GLY A 247 6.60 -26.67 11.38
C GLY A 247 5.94 -25.66 10.43
N THR A 248 5.03 -26.16 9.60
CA THR A 248 4.33 -25.48 8.51
C THR A 248 3.59 -24.23 8.99
N ASP A 249 3.92 -23.06 8.41
CA ASP A 249 3.33 -21.77 8.78
C ASP A 249 2.41 -21.24 7.66
N HIS A 250 1.11 -21.29 7.89
CA HIS A 250 0.08 -20.53 7.17
C HIS A 250 -0.17 -19.22 7.95
N SER A 251 0.54 -18.13 7.64
CA SER A 251 0.06 -16.75 7.93
C SER A 251 0.95 -15.63 7.34
N SER A 252 1.09 -15.54 6.02
CA SER A 252 1.77 -14.40 5.37
C SER A 252 0.87 -13.16 5.29
N ARG A 253 0.66 -12.43 6.41
CA ARG A 253 0.14 -11.03 6.38
C ARG A 253 0.42 -10.16 7.62
N GLY A 254 1.35 -10.55 8.49
CA GLY A 254 1.65 -9.82 9.74
C GLY A 254 3.05 -9.22 9.90
N ASN A 255 3.98 -9.38 8.95
CA ASN A 255 5.42 -9.23 9.24
C ASN A 255 6.20 -8.14 8.47
N LEU A 256 5.53 -7.17 7.82
CA LEU A 256 6.24 -6.11 7.08
C LEU A 256 6.66 -4.93 7.98
N ILE A 257 5.89 -4.63 9.04
CA ILE A 257 6.16 -3.46 9.90
C ILE A 257 7.25 -3.76 10.95
N CYS A 258 7.39 -5.01 11.39
CA CYS A 258 8.40 -5.38 12.40
C CYS A 258 9.81 -5.53 11.80
N LYS A 259 9.92 -5.98 10.54
CA LYS A 259 11.20 -6.12 9.83
C LYS A 259 11.84 -4.78 9.46
N GLN A 260 11.04 -3.75 9.13
CA GLN A 260 11.53 -2.40 8.85
C GLN A 260 12.18 -1.74 10.08
N ARG A 261 11.67 -2.03 11.28
CA ARG A 261 12.13 -1.43 12.54
C ARG A 261 13.42 -2.06 13.08
N MET A 262 13.64 -3.36 12.82
CA MET A 262 14.89 -4.05 13.17
C MET A 262 16.04 -3.68 12.22
N ALA A 263 15.78 -3.51 10.92
CA ALA A 263 16.80 -3.10 9.95
C ALA A 263 17.41 -1.74 10.32
N ASN A 264 16.59 -0.74 10.64
CA ASN A 264 17.08 0.60 11.01
C ASN A 264 17.97 0.61 12.26
N ASN A 265 17.74 -0.29 13.23
CA ASN A 265 18.57 -0.36 14.44
C ASN A 265 19.94 -1.02 14.21
N ILE A 266 20.05 -1.91 13.22
CA ILE A 266 21.31 -2.56 12.83
C ILE A 266 22.19 -1.56 12.08
N TRP A 267 21.63 -0.77 11.15
CA TRP A 267 22.40 0.22 10.38
C TRP A 267 22.96 1.38 11.22
N THR A 268 22.30 1.76 12.32
CA THR A 268 22.83 2.73 13.28
C THR A 268 24.00 2.21 14.11
N ARG A 269 24.17 0.89 14.26
CA ARG A 269 25.26 0.29 15.06
C ARG A 269 26.55 0.06 14.27
N VAL A 270 26.52 0.16 12.93
CA VAL A 270 27.68 -0.11 12.05
C VAL A 270 28.33 1.19 11.53
N GLY A 271 27.95 2.36 12.04
CA GLY A 271 28.73 3.61 11.83
C GLY A 271 28.79 4.16 10.39
N ALA A 272 27.99 3.65 9.45
CA ALA A 272 28.04 4.02 8.04
C ALA A 272 27.16 5.23 7.64
N CYS A 273 26.77 6.09 8.57
CA CYS A 273 26.08 7.34 8.26
C CYS A 273 26.71 8.49 9.04
N ARG A 274 27.58 9.25 8.38
CA ARG A 274 27.98 10.58 8.84
C ARG A 274 26.73 11.46 8.90
N LYS A 275 26.45 12.01 10.08
CA LYS A 275 25.43 13.04 10.28
C LYS A 275 25.87 14.29 9.50
N SER A 276 25.14 14.61 8.42
CA SER A 276 25.17 15.97 7.88
C SER A 276 24.37 16.85 8.83
N LEU A 277 25.08 17.76 9.50
CA LEU A 277 24.53 18.82 10.34
C LEU A 277 23.91 19.89 9.43
N LEU A 278 22.60 19.82 9.25
CA LEU A 278 21.78 20.99 8.95
C LEU A 278 20.57 20.98 9.88
N SER A 279 20.76 21.58 11.05
CA SER A 279 19.69 22.09 11.87
C SER A 279 19.08 23.30 11.17
N SER A 280 17.86 23.16 10.66
CA SER A 280 16.97 24.31 10.45
C SER A 280 15.53 23.85 10.68
N PRO A 281 14.74 24.64 11.43
CA PRO A 281 13.45 24.21 11.94
C PRO A 281 12.45 24.10 10.78
N VAL A 282 11.86 22.91 10.64
CA VAL A 282 10.74 22.68 9.74
C VAL A 282 9.52 23.45 10.27
N VAL A 283 9.40 24.72 9.88
CA VAL A 283 8.12 25.42 9.85
C VAL A 283 7.49 25.11 8.49
N SER A 284 6.82 23.96 8.42
CA SER A 284 5.95 23.62 7.30
C SER A 284 4.68 24.46 7.40
N LYS A 285 4.56 25.45 6.51
CA LYS A 285 3.38 26.27 6.26
C LYS A 285 2.40 25.55 5.31
N LEU A 286 1.11 25.66 5.64
CA LEU A 286 -0.03 25.96 4.76
C LEU A 286 -0.45 24.92 3.70
N PHE A 287 -1.37 24.04 4.09
CA PHE A 287 -2.40 23.46 3.21
C PHE A 287 -3.74 24.12 3.52
N PHE A 288 -4.25 24.98 2.64
CA PHE A 288 -5.62 25.48 2.72
C PHE A 288 -6.60 24.35 2.39
N SER A 289 -6.86 23.49 3.37
CA SER A 289 -8.19 22.90 3.53
C SER A 289 -9.03 23.89 4.32
N SER A 290 -10.33 24.00 4.06
CA SER A 290 -11.29 24.76 4.85
C SER A 290 -11.47 24.23 6.30
N HIS A 291 -10.51 23.46 6.80
CA HIS A 291 -10.33 23.14 8.21
C HIS A 291 -9.23 24.05 8.76
N PRO A 292 -9.45 24.77 9.86
CA PRO A 292 -8.38 25.54 10.49
C PRO A 292 -7.22 24.59 10.77
N ILE A 293 -6.09 24.80 10.10
CA ILE A 293 -4.85 24.10 10.37
C ILE A 293 -4.51 24.44 11.82
N LEU A 294 -4.76 23.50 12.73
CA LEU A 294 -4.19 23.58 14.06
C LEU A 294 -2.70 23.24 13.89
N THR A 295 -1.91 24.25 13.55
CA THR A 295 -0.46 24.18 13.63
C THR A 295 -0.12 24.13 15.10
N TRP A 296 -0.10 22.92 15.67
CA TRP A 296 0.33 22.71 17.03
C TRP A 296 1.81 23.02 17.15
N SER A 297 2.22 23.58 18.29
CA SER A 297 3.64 23.74 18.62
C SER A 297 4.38 22.40 18.57
N SER A 298 5.65 22.43 18.17
CA SER A 298 6.57 21.28 18.23
C SER A 298 7.01 20.93 19.65
N ASP A 299 6.85 21.86 20.60
CA ASP A 299 7.10 21.63 22.02
C ASP A 299 5.99 20.76 22.64
N PRO A 300 6.31 19.61 23.25
CA PRO A 300 5.33 18.70 23.86
C PRO A 300 4.44 19.34 24.93
N VAL A 301 4.98 20.24 25.76
CA VAL A 301 4.24 20.87 26.86
C VAL A 301 3.27 21.91 26.29
N LYS A 302 3.78 22.78 25.42
CA LYS A 302 2.97 23.80 24.75
C LYS A 302 1.88 23.18 23.88
N LYS A 303 2.20 22.13 23.13
CA LYS A 303 1.22 21.35 22.36
C LYS A 303 0.11 20.79 23.23
N LYS A 304 0.44 20.24 24.41
CA LYS A 304 -0.57 19.70 25.34
C LYS A 304 -1.53 20.79 25.81
N LEU A 305 -1.02 21.96 26.17
CA LEU A 305 -1.81 23.11 26.58
C LEU A 305 -2.69 23.65 25.45
N GLU A 306 -2.14 23.79 24.23
CA GLU A 306 -2.89 24.23 23.05
C GLU A 306 -4.03 23.25 22.71
N VAL A 307 -3.76 21.95 22.79
CA VAL A 307 -4.78 20.90 22.58
C VAL A 307 -5.88 20.99 23.62
N GLU A 308 -5.56 21.19 24.90
CA GLU A 308 -6.57 21.34 25.95
C GLU A 308 -7.39 22.62 25.77
N LYS A 309 -6.75 23.75 25.44
CA LYS A 309 -7.45 25.01 25.13
C LYS A 309 -8.41 24.86 23.96
N TYR A 310 -8.00 24.13 22.91
CA TYR A 310 -8.87 23.86 21.76
C TYR A 310 -10.03 22.91 22.10
N LYS A 311 -9.78 21.87 22.92
CA LYS A 311 -10.85 21.00 23.42
C LYS A 311 -11.88 21.79 24.21
N GLU A 312 -11.42 22.71 25.06
CA GLU A 312 -12.27 23.57 25.86
C GLU A 312 -13.10 24.51 24.98
N TYR A 313 -12.48 25.19 24.02
CA TYR A 313 -13.17 25.98 23.00
C TYR A 313 -14.27 25.18 22.29
N ARG A 314 -13.99 23.93 21.88
CA ARG A 314 -14.99 23.06 21.24
C ARG A 314 -16.09 22.59 22.19
N ARG A 315 -15.84 22.50 23.50
CA ARG A 315 -16.86 22.19 24.50
C ARG A 315 -17.79 23.39 24.67
N GLN A 316 -17.22 24.57 24.89
CA GLN A 316 -17.96 25.82 25.03
C GLN A 316 -18.79 26.11 23.79
N ARG A 317 -18.18 26.05 22.59
CA ARG A 317 -18.90 26.29 21.33
C ARG A 317 -20.04 25.31 21.08
N ARG A 318 -19.94 24.06 21.55
CA ARG A 318 -21.07 23.10 21.49
C ARG A 318 -22.23 23.46 22.41
N GLN A 319 -21.97 24.20 23.49
CA GLN A 319 -22.99 24.65 24.43
C GLN A 319 -23.60 25.98 23.99
N THR A 320 -22.79 26.89 23.47
CA THR A 320 -23.20 28.27 23.15
C THR A 320 -23.81 28.42 21.76
N ASP A 321 -23.48 27.55 20.80
CA ASP A 321 -23.91 27.63 19.40
C ASP A 321 -24.75 26.39 19.01
N PRO A 322 -26.10 26.52 19.01
CA PRO A 322 -27.00 25.42 18.68
C PRO A 322 -26.87 24.90 17.23
N GLU A 323 -26.51 25.77 16.28
CA GLU A 323 -26.33 25.39 14.88
C GLU A 323 -25.07 24.53 14.73
N TYR A 324 -23.95 24.96 15.32
CA TYR A 324 -22.71 24.20 15.37
C TYR A 324 -22.91 22.82 16.03
N ALA A 325 -23.65 22.78 17.13
CA ALA A 325 -23.98 21.53 17.82
C ALA A 325 -24.79 20.58 16.92
N THR A 326 -25.78 21.10 16.20
CA THR A 326 -26.64 20.30 15.30
C THR A 326 -25.87 19.77 14.10
N ARG A 327 -25.03 20.60 13.48
CA ARG A 327 -24.15 20.20 12.38
C ARG A 327 -23.19 19.08 12.80
N LEU A 328 -22.55 19.22 13.97
CA LEU A 328 -21.68 18.16 14.50
C LEU A 328 -22.46 16.86 14.77
N ARG A 329 -23.66 16.94 15.33
CA ARG A 329 -24.51 15.75 15.56
C ARG A 329 -24.83 15.03 14.25
N GLN A 330 -25.15 15.75 13.19
CA GLN A 330 -25.43 15.18 11.86
C GLN A 330 -24.18 14.51 11.26
N ILE A 331 -23.02 15.16 11.35
CA ILE A 331 -21.74 14.58 10.91
C ILE A 331 -21.44 13.29 11.69
N ASP A 332 -21.56 13.32 13.02
CA ASP A 332 -21.34 12.15 13.87
C ASP A 332 -22.35 11.03 13.58
N LEU A 333 -23.60 11.37 13.24
CA LEU A 333 -24.62 10.40 12.86
C LEU A 333 -24.26 9.73 11.54
N LYS A 334 -23.92 10.52 10.51
CA LYS A 334 -23.50 10.02 9.19
C LYS A 334 -22.26 9.14 9.29
N TYR A 335 -21.25 9.59 10.04
CA TYR A 335 -20.05 8.80 10.31
C TYR A 335 -20.38 7.49 11.02
N ARG A 336 -21.24 7.53 12.06
CA ARG A 336 -21.68 6.32 12.77
C ARG A 336 -22.40 5.35 11.84
N GLN A 337 -23.29 5.83 10.97
CA GLN A 337 -24.01 5.00 10.01
C GLN A 337 -23.06 4.35 9.00
N GLN A 338 -22.15 5.13 8.41
CA GLN A 338 -21.14 4.62 7.47
C GLN A 338 -20.20 3.61 8.13
N HIS A 339 -19.73 3.90 9.34
CA HIS A 339 -18.86 3.00 10.09
C HIS A 339 -19.59 1.70 10.46
N GLN A 340 -20.87 1.78 10.85
CA GLN A 340 -21.69 0.58 11.08
C GLN A 340 -21.90 -0.23 9.80
N GLN A 341 -22.11 0.42 8.66
CA GLN A 341 -22.23 -0.25 7.37
C GLN A 341 -20.93 -0.96 6.98
N MET A 342 -19.80 -0.27 7.02
CA MET A 342 -18.47 -0.85 6.78
C MET A 342 -18.21 -2.05 7.70
N LEU A 343 -18.58 -1.99 8.98
CA LEU A 343 -18.45 -3.12 9.90
C LEU A 343 -19.37 -4.29 9.53
N ARG A 344 -20.58 -4.04 9.03
CA ARG A 344 -21.49 -5.08 8.52
C ARG A 344 -20.92 -5.74 7.28
N ASP A 345 -20.48 -4.96 6.31
CA ASP A 345 -19.92 -5.46 5.05
C ASP A 345 -18.67 -6.31 5.32
N ARG A 346 -17.76 -5.77 6.14
CA ARG A 346 -16.58 -6.51 6.61
C ARG A 346 -16.96 -7.80 7.35
N TRP A 347 -18.03 -7.79 8.16
CA TRP A 347 -18.48 -8.99 8.85
C TRP A 347 -19.02 -10.04 7.86
N VAL A 348 -19.77 -9.62 6.84
CA VAL A 348 -20.27 -10.49 5.76
C VAL A 348 -19.09 -11.12 5.02
N ASP A 349 -18.09 -10.31 4.63
CA ASP A 349 -16.88 -10.80 3.96
C ASP A 349 -16.15 -11.87 4.79
N PHE A 350 -15.92 -11.60 6.08
CA PHE A 350 -15.28 -12.57 6.98
C PHE A 350 -16.13 -13.82 7.19
N TYR A 351 -17.46 -13.67 7.26
CA TYR A 351 -18.37 -14.80 7.42
C TYR A 351 -18.32 -15.73 6.20
N HIS A 352 -18.23 -15.22 4.98
CA HIS A 352 -18.16 -16.07 3.79
C HIS A 352 -16.76 -16.65 3.53
N ALA A 353 -15.70 -15.94 3.93
CA ALA A 353 -14.32 -16.35 3.64
C ALA A 353 -13.70 -17.34 4.66
N ASP A 354 -14.09 -17.28 5.94
CA ASP A 354 -13.41 -18.03 7.01
C ASP A 354 -14.34 -19.06 7.67
N ASN A 355 -14.06 -20.34 7.43
CA ASN A 355 -14.77 -21.47 8.02
C ASN A 355 -14.71 -21.48 9.56
N GLY A 356 -13.56 -21.11 10.13
CA GLY A 356 -13.37 -21.05 11.59
C GLY A 356 -14.17 -19.91 12.22
N PHE A 357 -14.25 -18.75 11.56
CA PHE A 357 -15.07 -17.63 12.01
C PHE A 357 -16.57 -17.98 12.01
N ARG A 358 -17.06 -18.70 10.99
CA ARG A 358 -18.44 -19.20 10.94
C ARG A 358 -18.73 -20.17 12.08
N ALA A 359 -17.84 -21.13 12.32
CA ALA A 359 -17.96 -22.08 13.41
C ALA A 359 -18.03 -21.37 14.77
N ALA A 360 -17.14 -20.38 15.01
CA ALA A 360 -17.16 -19.57 16.22
C ALA A 360 -18.50 -18.82 16.39
N CYS A 361 -19.03 -18.20 15.33
CA CYS A 361 -20.33 -17.52 15.38
C CYS A 361 -21.49 -18.47 15.71
N ARG A 362 -21.48 -19.68 15.13
CA ARG A 362 -22.50 -20.72 15.42
C ARG A 362 -22.39 -21.18 16.87
N LEU A 363 -21.18 -21.42 17.36
CA LEU A 363 -20.95 -21.80 18.75
C LEU A 363 -21.43 -20.71 19.73
N ASP A 364 -21.10 -19.44 19.48
CA ASP A 364 -21.58 -18.33 20.31
C ASP A 364 -23.12 -18.30 20.37
N ALA A 365 -23.78 -18.48 19.22
CA ALA A 365 -25.23 -18.52 19.15
C ALA A 365 -25.82 -19.73 19.91
N LEU A 366 -25.25 -20.92 19.75
CA LEU A 366 -25.68 -22.14 20.45
C LEU A 366 -25.57 -21.98 21.95
N VAL A 367 -24.39 -21.58 22.43
CA VAL A 367 -24.06 -21.40 23.84
C VAL A 367 -24.89 -20.30 24.46
N ARG A 368 -25.19 -19.21 23.75
CA ARG A 368 -26.01 -18.12 24.32
C ARG A 368 -27.49 -18.48 24.41
N LYS A 369 -28.04 -19.10 23.36
CA LYS A 369 -29.48 -19.37 23.26
C LYS A 369 -29.92 -20.58 24.09
N ASN A 370 -29.06 -21.58 24.26
CA ASN A 370 -29.44 -22.85 24.86
C ASN A 370 -28.70 -23.04 26.20
N GLN A 371 -29.46 -23.07 27.29
CA GLN A 371 -28.89 -23.31 28.62
C GLN A 371 -28.32 -24.73 28.76
N TRP A 372 -29.05 -25.73 28.28
CA TRP A 372 -28.61 -27.13 28.34
C TRP A 372 -27.29 -27.37 27.61
N VAL A 373 -27.00 -26.63 26.53
CA VAL A 373 -25.71 -26.72 25.82
C VAL A 373 -24.56 -26.28 26.73
N ARG A 374 -24.80 -25.33 27.64
CA ARG A 374 -23.77 -24.84 28.58
C ARG A 374 -23.55 -25.79 29.75
N GLU A 375 -24.63 -26.37 30.26
CA GLU A 375 -24.65 -27.06 31.56
C GLU A 375 -24.56 -28.58 31.42
N CYS A 376 -25.16 -29.18 30.38
CA CYS A 376 -25.26 -30.63 30.25
C CYS A 376 -24.17 -31.25 29.36
N LEU A 377 -23.59 -30.49 28.42
CA LEU A 377 -22.55 -31.04 27.55
C LEU A 377 -21.21 -31.19 28.28
N PRO A 378 -20.42 -32.25 28.01
CA PRO A 378 -19.17 -32.55 28.71
C PRO A 378 -18.00 -31.67 28.24
N TRP A 379 -18.06 -30.37 28.53
CA TRP A 379 -17.04 -29.40 28.14
C TRP A 379 -15.69 -29.64 28.82
N LYS A 380 -14.63 -29.88 28.04
CA LYS A 380 -13.24 -29.96 28.53
C LYS A 380 -12.30 -29.17 27.61
N PRO A 381 -11.23 -28.51 28.13
CA PRO A 381 -10.97 -28.21 29.54
C PRO A 381 -11.70 -26.93 30.02
N TYR A 382 -12.41 -26.23 29.14
CA TYR A 382 -13.15 -25.01 29.48
C TYR A 382 -14.64 -25.18 29.28
N ARG A 383 -15.45 -24.69 30.22
CA ARG A 383 -16.91 -24.60 30.11
C ARG A 383 -17.39 -23.17 29.83
N PRO A 384 -18.44 -22.98 29.02
CA PRO A 384 -19.00 -21.66 28.76
C PRO A 384 -19.86 -21.17 29.94
N VAL A 385 -19.58 -19.97 30.43
CA VAL A 385 -20.33 -19.29 31.49
C VAL A 385 -20.95 -18.03 30.93
N LEU A 386 -22.29 -17.95 30.99
CA LEU A 386 -23.07 -16.80 30.53
C LEU A 386 -23.62 -16.01 31.73
N TYR A 387 -23.10 -14.82 31.96
CA TYR A 387 -23.54 -13.90 33.01
C TYR A 387 -24.75 -13.07 32.56
N LYS A 388 -25.62 -12.72 33.52
CA LYS A 388 -26.76 -11.81 33.32
C LYS A 388 -26.28 -10.41 32.91
N GLU A 389 -25.27 -9.91 33.62
CA GLU A 389 -24.59 -8.64 33.38
C GLU A 389 -23.17 -8.85 32.80
N LYS A 390 -22.56 -7.79 32.27
CA LYS A 390 -21.21 -7.91 31.70
C LYS A 390 -20.18 -7.94 32.83
N VAL A 391 -19.37 -8.99 32.87
CA VAL A 391 -18.31 -9.15 33.88
C VAL A 391 -16.94 -8.94 33.24
N LYS A 392 -16.01 -8.32 34.00
CA LYS A 392 -14.62 -8.09 33.58
C LYS A 392 -13.75 -9.23 34.10
N HIS A 393 -13.35 -10.11 33.20
CA HIS A 393 -12.27 -11.07 33.43
C HIS A 393 -11.05 -10.69 32.60
N THR A 394 -9.89 -11.17 33.02
CA THR A 394 -8.65 -11.10 32.23
C THR A 394 -8.48 -12.42 31.49
N CYS A 395 -8.41 -12.35 30.16
CA CYS A 395 -8.26 -13.54 29.33
C CYS A 395 -6.90 -14.19 29.56
N SER A 396 -6.83 -15.48 29.89
CA SER A 396 -5.57 -16.20 30.11
C SER A 396 -4.70 -16.33 28.85
N THR A 397 -5.30 -16.32 27.66
CA THR A 397 -4.56 -16.43 26.39
C THR A 397 -4.04 -15.10 25.88
N CYS A 398 -4.90 -14.07 25.81
CA CYS A 398 -4.51 -12.77 25.25
C CYS A 398 -4.13 -11.73 26.31
N LEU A 399 -4.31 -12.03 27.59
CA LEU A 399 -3.97 -11.18 28.74
C LEU A 399 -4.66 -9.80 28.74
N ILE A 400 -5.74 -9.66 27.98
CA ILE A 400 -6.48 -8.39 27.88
C ILE A 400 -7.75 -8.42 28.73
N THR A 401 -7.88 -7.43 29.62
CA THR A 401 -9.12 -7.07 30.32
C THR A 401 -9.90 -6.05 29.48
N ARG A 402 -11.10 -6.40 29.00
CA ARG A 402 -11.92 -5.48 28.19
C ARG A 402 -12.68 -4.50 29.08
N LEU A 403 -12.61 -3.21 28.75
CA LEU A 403 -13.19 -2.11 29.53
C LEU A 403 -14.68 -2.27 29.87
N ASN A 404 -15.48 -2.85 28.96
CA ASN A 404 -16.93 -3.06 29.14
C ASN A 404 -17.32 -4.48 29.57
N GLY A 405 -16.35 -5.37 29.79
CA GLY A 405 -16.58 -6.78 30.10
C GLY A 405 -17.28 -7.56 28.97
N PHE A 406 -17.49 -8.85 29.22
CA PHE A 406 -18.30 -9.72 28.37
C PHE A 406 -19.34 -10.45 29.20
N LYS A 407 -20.47 -10.81 28.57
CA LYS A 407 -21.45 -11.73 29.18
C LYS A 407 -21.01 -13.19 29.08
N LEU A 408 -20.33 -13.56 28.00
CA LEU A 408 -19.87 -14.94 27.77
C LEU A 408 -18.37 -15.04 28.02
N TRP A 409 -17.99 -15.97 28.89
CA TRP A 409 -16.61 -16.33 29.19
C TRP A 409 -16.43 -17.84 29.20
N TRP A 410 -15.22 -18.30 28.91
CA TRP A 410 -14.86 -19.72 28.97
C TRP A 410 -14.03 -19.94 30.23
N LYS A 411 -14.59 -20.61 31.23
CA LYS A 411 -13.94 -20.87 32.52
C LYS A 411 -13.26 -22.23 32.48
N GLU A 412 -11.97 -22.28 32.86
CA GLU A 412 -11.24 -23.53 32.99
C GLU A 412 -11.84 -24.37 34.13
N LEU A 413 -11.93 -25.70 33.96
CA LEU A 413 -12.54 -26.55 34.99
C LEU A 413 -11.65 -26.69 36.24
N GLU A 414 -10.34 -26.75 36.04
CA GLU A 414 -9.36 -27.01 37.11
C GLU A 414 -8.87 -25.73 37.80
N SER A 415 -9.15 -24.55 37.23
CA SER A 415 -8.61 -23.28 37.75
C SER A 415 -9.59 -22.12 37.57
N GLU A 416 -9.40 -21.03 38.31
CA GLU A 416 -10.15 -19.78 38.13
C GLU A 416 -9.64 -18.94 36.93
N ARG A 417 -9.18 -19.59 35.86
CA ARG A 417 -8.75 -18.92 34.62
C ARG A 417 -9.90 -18.79 33.64
N TYR A 418 -9.97 -17.65 32.98
CA TYR A 418 -11.01 -17.32 32.01
C TYR A 418 -10.41 -17.05 30.64
N GLN A 419 -11.03 -17.54 29.58
CA GLN A 419 -10.72 -17.19 28.19
C GLN A 419 -11.87 -16.41 27.55
N CYS A 420 -11.51 -15.44 26.71
CA CYS A 420 -12.50 -14.77 25.85
C CYS A 420 -12.91 -15.70 24.71
N HIS A 421 -14.16 -15.58 24.23
CA HIS A 421 -14.70 -16.45 23.19
C HIS A 421 -13.84 -16.50 21.92
N ARG A 422 -13.28 -15.35 21.49
CA ARG A 422 -12.36 -15.29 20.35
C ARG A 422 -11.09 -16.15 20.55
N CYS A 423 -10.54 -16.20 21.76
CA CYS A 423 -9.34 -17.00 22.03
C CYS A 423 -9.67 -18.48 22.12
N TYR A 424 -10.82 -18.82 22.71
CA TYR A 424 -11.28 -20.21 22.78
C TYR A 424 -11.48 -20.82 21.39
N CYS A 425 -12.18 -20.11 20.48
CA CYS A 425 -12.46 -20.60 19.13
C CYS A 425 -11.27 -20.59 18.16
N LYS A 426 -10.08 -20.13 18.59
CA LYS A 426 -8.86 -20.30 17.79
C LYS A 426 -8.26 -21.70 17.88
N ARG A 427 -8.75 -22.53 18.81
CA ARG A 427 -8.33 -23.92 18.95
C ARG A 427 -8.85 -24.76 17.77
N SER A 428 -8.09 -25.79 17.40
CA SER A 428 -8.49 -26.77 16.40
C SER A 428 -9.81 -27.45 16.79
N GLU A 429 -9.95 -27.79 18.06
CA GLU A 429 -11.14 -28.40 18.65
C GLU A 429 -11.76 -27.45 19.69
N HIS A 430 -13.01 -27.07 19.45
CA HIS A 430 -13.78 -26.16 20.29
C HIS A 430 -15.17 -26.71 20.66
N MET A 431 -15.43 -27.97 20.34
CA MET A 431 -16.60 -28.73 20.77
C MET A 431 -16.17 -29.75 21.84
N PRO A 432 -17.08 -30.16 22.75
CA PRO A 432 -16.77 -31.18 23.74
C PRO A 432 -16.55 -32.54 23.08
N GLU A 433 -15.80 -33.38 23.78
CA GLU A 433 -15.47 -34.75 23.35
C GLU A 433 -16.75 -35.54 23.04
N GLY A 434 -16.81 -36.19 21.87
CA GLY A 434 -17.97 -36.93 21.37
C GLY A 434 -18.99 -36.11 20.58
N TYR A 435 -18.81 -34.78 20.48
CA TYR A 435 -19.64 -33.85 19.71
C TYR A 435 -18.83 -33.12 18.61
N GLU A 436 -17.71 -33.70 18.18
CA GLU A 436 -16.83 -33.12 17.17
C GLU A 436 -17.58 -32.94 15.84
N GLY A 437 -17.41 -31.77 15.20
CA GLY A 437 -18.00 -31.47 13.90
C GLY A 437 -19.51 -31.17 13.90
N ILE A 438 -20.22 -31.37 15.01
CA ILE A 438 -21.66 -31.10 15.13
C ILE A 438 -21.87 -29.67 15.63
N MET A 439 -22.44 -28.80 14.78
CA MET A 439 -22.65 -27.38 15.08
C MET A 439 -24.11 -26.94 14.91
N ASP A 440 -25.03 -27.89 14.75
CA ASP A 440 -26.46 -27.71 14.63
C ASP A 440 -27.19 -28.29 15.86
N LEU A 441 -28.28 -27.64 16.27
CA LEU A 441 -29.00 -28.01 17.48
C LEU A 441 -29.70 -29.38 17.37
N LYS A 442 -30.03 -29.80 16.15
CA LYS A 442 -30.67 -31.11 15.90
C LYS A 442 -29.64 -32.23 16.08
N GLY A 443 -28.48 -32.11 15.43
CA GLY A 443 -27.37 -33.05 15.60
C GLY A 443 -26.92 -33.16 17.06
N LEU A 444 -26.83 -32.04 17.78
CA LEU A 444 -26.44 -32.08 19.20
C LEU A 444 -27.45 -32.85 20.07
N ARG A 445 -28.76 -32.75 19.77
CA ARG A 445 -29.80 -33.49 20.51
C ARG A 445 -29.76 -34.98 20.22
N MET A 446 -29.66 -35.35 18.94
CA MET A 446 -29.51 -36.75 18.55
C MET A 446 -28.27 -37.37 19.19
N ARG A 447 -27.13 -36.66 19.14
CA ARG A 447 -25.88 -37.15 19.72
C ARG A 447 -25.94 -37.26 21.24
N LYS A 448 -26.68 -36.36 21.89
CA LYS A 448 -26.93 -36.42 23.33
C LYS A 448 -27.73 -37.68 23.70
N GLU A 449 -28.76 -38.00 22.93
CA GLU A 449 -29.57 -39.22 23.11
C GLU A 449 -28.72 -40.48 22.88
N GLU A 450 -27.87 -40.50 21.84
CA GLU A 450 -26.96 -41.63 21.55
C GLU A 450 -25.95 -41.89 22.67
N LEU A 451 -25.42 -40.82 23.29
CA LEU A 451 -24.39 -40.94 24.33
C LEU A 451 -24.97 -41.04 25.75
N GLY A 452 -26.28 -40.81 25.94
CA GLY A 452 -26.95 -40.89 27.24
C GLY A 452 -26.61 -39.76 28.23
N HIS A 453 -26.28 -38.57 27.73
CA HIS A 453 -25.95 -37.38 28.53
C HIS A 453 -27.17 -36.51 28.91
#